data_AF-A0A966T6H4-F1
#
_entry.id   AF-A0A966T6H4-F1
#
_cell.length_a   1.000
_cell.length_b   1.000
_cell.length_c   1.000
_cell.angle_alpha   90.00
_cell.angle_beta   90.00
_cell.angle_gamma   90.00
#
_symmetry.space_group_name_H-M   'P 1'
#
loop_
_entity.id
_entity.type
_entity.pdbx_description
1 polymer ?
#
loop_
_entity_poly.entity_id
_entity_poly.type
_entity_poly.pdbx_seq_one_letter_code
_entity_poly.pdbx_strand_id
1 'polypeptide(L)'
;MAAPIGPYTPVVRAGDWIIVSGQLGLHEGSIVAGGVQAQTAQAIANLKSQLASVGASLGDVVKTLCFLTDLDTFATFNEAYVT
;
A
#
# COMPACT_ATOMS: atom_id res chain seq x y z
N MET A 1 3.48 7.77 -12.04
CA MET A 1 2.45 6.88 -11.44
C MET A 1 1.69 6.23 -12.57
N ALA A 2 1.44 4.92 -12.50
CA ALA A 2 0.58 4.25 -13.47
C ALA A 2 -0.87 4.71 -13.27
N ALA A 3 -1.62 4.86 -14.37
CA ALA A 3 -3.05 5.15 -14.30
C ALA A 3 -3.78 3.98 -13.61
N PRO A 4 -4.76 4.25 -12.73
CA PRO A 4 -5.56 3.19 -12.13
C PRO A 4 -6.30 2.39 -13.21
N ILE A 5 -6.36 1.07 -13.03
CA ILE A 5 -6.99 0.13 -13.98
C ILE A 5 -8.52 0.25 -13.94
N GLY A 6 -9.09 0.75 -12.85
CA GLY A 6 -10.54 0.90 -12.65
C GLY A 6 -10.96 2.34 -12.35
N PRO A 7 -12.28 2.60 -12.23
CA PRO A 7 -12.83 3.93 -12.02
C PRO A 7 -12.68 4.39 -10.57
N TYR A 8 -11.44 4.58 -10.11
CA TYR A 8 -11.14 5.06 -8.76
C TYR A 8 -10.00 6.07 -8.77
N THR A 9 -9.94 6.88 -7.71
CA THR A 9 -8.83 7.81 -7.47
C THR A 9 -7.84 7.16 -6.50
N PRO A 10 -6.55 7.00 -6.85
CA PRO A 10 -5.59 6.26 -6.01
C PRO A 10 -5.38 6.86 -4.63
N VAL A 11 -5.41 8.18 -4.52
CA VAL A 11 -5.30 8.94 -3.28
C VAL A 11 -6.09 10.23 -3.39
N VAL A 12 -6.86 10.57 -2.37
CA VAL A 12 -7.70 11.77 -2.37
C VAL A 12 -7.74 12.41 -0.99
N ARG A 13 -7.79 13.76 -0.97
CA ARG A 13 -8.09 14.53 0.24
C ARG A 13 -9.60 14.64 0.41
N ALA A 14 -10.10 14.28 1.59
CA ALA A 14 -11.51 14.33 1.97
C ALA A 14 -11.64 15.05 3.31
N GLY A 15 -11.73 16.39 3.27
CA GLY A 15 -11.59 17.22 4.47
C GLY A 15 -10.16 17.12 5.02
N ASP A 16 -10.05 16.85 6.33
CA ASP A 16 -8.76 16.69 7.02
C ASP A 16 -8.11 15.31 6.77
N TRP A 17 -8.85 14.38 6.16
CA TRP A 17 -8.39 13.03 5.91
C TRP A 17 -7.75 12.88 4.53
N ILE A 18 -6.72 12.04 4.46
CA ILE A 18 -6.22 11.48 3.21
C ILE A 18 -6.69 10.02 3.16
N ILE A 19 -7.44 9.68 2.10
CA ILE A 19 -7.88 8.30 1.86
C ILE A 19 -7.04 7.75 0.72
N VAL A 20 -6.32 6.67 1.02
CA VAL A 20 -5.51 5.95 0.03
C VAL A 20 -6.24 4.67 -0.34
N SER A 21 -6.37 4.41 -1.64
CA SER A 21 -6.89 3.13 -2.14
C SER A 21 -5.97 1.97 -1.73
N GLY A 22 -6.49 0.74 -1.77
CA GLY A 22 -5.69 -0.45 -1.44
C GLY A 22 -4.40 -0.52 -2.25
N GLN A 23 -3.26 -0.68 -1.56
CA GLN A 23 -1.95 -0.80 -2.20
C GLN A 23 -1.57 -2.28 -2.24
N LEU A 24 -1.38 -2.80 -3.45
CA LEU A 24 -0.90 -4.17 -3.68
C LEU A 24 0.62 -4.17 -3.85
N GLY A 25 1.23 -5.33 -3.66
CA GLY A 25 2.64 -5.60 -4.00
C GLY A 25 2.88 -5.68 -5.51
N LEU A 26 2.36 -4.73 -6.27
CA LEU A 26 2.50 -4.62 -7.72
C LEU A 26 3.68 -3.72 -8.09
N HIS A 27 4.45 -4.14 -9.08
CA HIS A 27 5.44 -3.34 -9.77
C HIS A 27 5.31 -3.57 -11.28
N GLU A 28 5.32 -2.50 -12.08
CA GLU A 28 5.18 -2.58 -13.54
C GLU A 28 4.00 -3.45 -14.04
N GLY A 29 2.88 -3.40 -13.31
CA GLY A 29 1.65 -4.12 -13.65
C GLY A 29 1.62 -5.60 -13.24
N SER A 30 2.66 -6.12 -12.57
CA SER A 30 2.75 -7.51 -12.11
C SER A 30 3.01 -7.60 -10.62
N ILE A 31 2.56 -8.68 -9.98
CA ILE A 31 2.87 -8.96 -8.56
C ILE A 31 4.35 -9.31 -8.45
N VAL A 32 5.04 -8.67 -7.50
CA VAL A 32 6.47 -8.94 -7.30
C VAL A 32 6.70 -10.37 -6.82
N ALA A 33 7.79 -10.99 -7.29
CA ALA A 33 8.26 -12.27 -6.80
C ALA A 33 8.82 -12.15 -5.37
N GLY A 34 8.93 -13.27 -4.65
CA GLY A 34 9.44 -13.30 -3.27
C GLY A 34 8.37 -13.41 -2.19
N GLY A 35 7.12 -13.69 -2.57
CA GLY A 35 6.03 -13.99 -1.63
C GLY A 35 5.58 -12.78 -0.80
N VAL A 36 4.88 -13.06 0.31
CA VAL A 36 4.21 -12.04 1.14
C VAL A 36 5.17 -10.96 1.64
N GLN A 37 6.43 -11.29 1.93
CA GLN A 37 7.43 -10.33 2.42
C GLN A 37 7.74 -9.28 1.35
N ALA A 38 8.13 -9.72 0.15
CA ALA A 38 8.44 -8.82 -0.95
C ALA A 38 7.21 -8.01 -1.40
N GLN A 39 6.03 -8.66 -1.42
CA GLN A 39 4.77 -8.01 -1.76
C GLN A 39 4.38 -6.94 -0.73
N THR A 40 4.60 -7.18 0.57
CA THR A 40 4.35 -6.20 1.63
C THR A 40 5.27 -5.00 1.50
N ALA A 41 6.58 -5.23 1.30
CA ALA A 41 7.54 -4.16 1.08
C ALA A 41 7.18 -3.31 -0.15
N GLN A 42 6.77 -3.94 -1.25
CA GLN A 42 6.33 -3.23 -2.45
C GLN A 42 5.02 -2.45 -2.21
N ALA A 43 4.05 -3.02 -1.49
CA ALA A 43 2.81 -2.33 -1.14
C ALA A 43 3.07 -1.07 -0.29
N ILE A 44 4.01 -1.14 0.66
CA ILE A 44 4.45 0.01 1.47
C ILE A 44 5.17 1.05 0.60
N ALA A 45 6.02 0.63 -0.34
CA ALA A 45 6.66 1.55 -1.29
C ALA A 45 5.63 2.28 -2.16
N ASN A 46 4.60 1.58 -2.61
CA ASN A 46 3.49 2.14 -3.37
C ASN A 46 2.69 3.14 -2.50
N LEU A 47 2.39 2.80 -1.24
CA LEU A 47 1.75 3.69 -0.27
C LEU A 47 2.56 4.97 -0.06
N LYS A 48 3.88 4.86 0.16
CA LYS A 48 4.79 6.02 0.30
C LYS A 48 4.69 6.95 -0.90
N SER A 49 4.68 6.40 -2.11
CA SER A 49 4.55 7.16 -3.36
C SER A 49 3.20 7.90 -3.48
N GLN A 50 2.10 7.24 -3.12
CA GLN A 50 0.77 7.86 -3.13
C GLN A 50 0.67 9.01 -2.11
N LEU A 51 1.13 8.79 -0.88
CA LEU A 51 1.14 9.83 0.16
C LEU A 51 1.98 11.04 -0.27
N ALA A 52 3.18 10.79 -0.82
CA ALA A 52 4.05 11.85 -1.30
C ALA A 52 3.40 12.70 -2.42
N SER A 53 2.58 12.08 -3.28
CA SER A 53 1.88 12.80 -4.35
C SER A 53 0.87 13.85 -3.86
N VAL A 54 0.43 13.75 -2.60
CA VAL A 54 -0.46 14.71 -1.94
C VAL A 54 0.21 15.46 -0.79
N GLY A 55 1.56 15.42 -0.73
CA GLY A 55 2.35 16.13 0.28
C GLY A 55 2.27 15.54 1.69
N ALA A 56 2.03 14.23 1.80
CA ALA A 56 1.99 13.49 3.06
C ALA A 56 3.08 12.40 3.10
N SER A 57 3.22 11.76 4.26
CA SER A 57 4.22 10.74 4.56
C SER A 57 3.62 9.61 5.39
N LEU A 58 4.40 8.55 5.63
CA LEU A 58 3.97 7.49 6.56
C LEU A 58 3.78 8.01 8.01
N GLY A 59 4.43 9.11 8.39
CA GLY A 59 4.25 9.73 9.70
C GLY A 59 2.85 10.30 9.93
N ASP A 60 2.10 10.53 8.85
CA ASP A 60 0.72 11.04 8.89
C ASP A 60 -0.32 9.90 8.96
N VAL A 61 0.11 8.63 8.89
CA VAL A 61 -0.78 7.47 8.87
C VAL A 61 -1.24 7.12 10.28
N VAL A 62 -2.53 7.27 10.55
CA VAL A 62 -3.12 6.93 11.87
C VAL A 62 -3.88 5.59 11.88
N LYS A 63 -4.19 5.02 10.70
CA LYS A 63 -4.92 3.76 10.57
C LYS A 63 -4.57 3.07 9.25
N THR A 64 -4.37 1.76 9.31
CA THR A 64 -4.27 0.88 8.13
C THR A 64 -5.28 -0.26 8.22
N LEU A 65 -5.78 -0.71 7.08
CA LEU A 65 -6.62 -1.91 6.96
C LEU A 65 -5.92 -2.86 5.99
N CYS A 66 -5.38 -3.95 6.52
CA CYS A 66 -4.58 -4.90 5.76
C CYS A 66 -5.41 -6.18 5.51
N PHE A 67 -5.49 -6.58 4.24
CA PHE A 67 -6.13 -7.82 3.83
C PHE A 67 -5.06 -8.79 3.38
N LEU A 68 -5.07 -9.99 3.95
CA LEU A 68 -4.22 -11.10 3.54
C LEU A 68 -5.08 -12.13 2.81
N THR A 69 -4.56 -12.70 1.73
CA THR A 69 -5.23 -13.81 1.02
C THR A 69 -5.13 -15.12 1.78
N ASP A 70 -4.14 -15.23 2.66
CA ASP A 70 -3.88 -16.37 3.51
C ASP A 70 -3.43 -15.88 4.89
N LEU A 71 -4.18 -16.22 5.94
CA LEU A 71 -3.88 -15.77 7.31
C LEU A 71 -2.66 -16.47 7.90
N ASP A 72 -2.25 -17.63 7.39
CA ASP A 72 -1.04 -18.32 7.85
C ASP A 72 0.23 -17.48 7.57
N THR A 73 0.13 -16.52 6.64
CA THR A 73 1.21 -15.59 6.29
C THR A 73 1.31 -14.38 7.21
N PHE A 74 0.44 -14.25 8.21
CA PHE A 74 0.36 -13.06 9.06
C PHE A 74 1.68 -12.69 9.75
N ALA A 75 2.42 -13.68 10.26
CA ALA A 75 3.70 -13.44 10.93
C ALA A 75 4.73 -12.80 9.97
N THR A 76 4.90 -13.39 8.79
CA THR A 76 5.82 -12.87 7.75
C THR A 76 5.39 -11.51 7.22
N PHE A 77 4.07 -11.28 7.05
CA PHE A 77 3.54 -9.96 6.75
C PHE A 77 3.93 -8.94 7.83
N ASN A 78 3.69 -9.27 9.10
CA ASN A 78 3.89 -8.34 10.20
C ASN A 78 5.37 -7.97 10.38
N GLU A 79 6.29 -8.91 10.20
CA GLU A 79 7.74 -8.63 10.18
C GLU A 79 8.11 -7.62 9.08
N ALA A 80 7.60 -7.82 7.86
CA ALA A 80 7.82 -6.88 6.76
C ALA A 80 7.13 -5.53 6.97
N TYR A 81 6.03 -5.50 7.71
CA TYR A 81 5.22 -4.31 7.95
C TYR A 81 5.84 -3.33 8.96
N VAL A 82 6.58 -3.85 9.96
CA VAL A 82 7.19 -3.03 11.02
C VAL A 82 8.58 -2.48 10.66
N THR A 83 9.07 -2.75 9.45
CA THR A 83 10.39 -2.34 8.95
C THR A 83 10.30 -1.10 8.06
#